data_AF-A0A150FRR1-F1
#
_entry.id   AF-A0A150FRR1-F1
#
_cell.length_a   1.000
_cell.length_b   1.000
_cell.length_c   1.000
_cell.angle_alpha   90.00
_cell.angle_beta   90.00
_cell.angle_gamma   90.00
#
_symmetry.space_group_name_H-M   'P 1'
#
loop_
_entity.id
_entity.type
_entity.pdbx_description
1 polymer ?
#
loop_
_entity_poly.entity_id
_entity_poly.type
_entity_poly.pdbx_seq_one_letter_code
_entity_poly.pdbx_strand_id
1 'polypeptide(L)'
;MYNYYYDNYLNYCMKRYKDMCPQLYHKVQRITVRVCQEDDRNMYVFPNEDVVENMVDRIYECYTNENKTRDDEVDLDEEYRSRRGILRDFMRFILLRNLVDRRCRYFGRRCYYY
;
A
#
# COMPACT_ATOMS: atom_id res chain seq x y z
N MET A 1 33.37 -6.82 -21.00
CA MET A 1 32.18 -7.01 -21.87
C MET A 1 31.06 -7.81 -21.19
N TYR A 2 30.94 -7.79 -19.84
CA TYR A 2 29.92 -8.53 -19.07
C TYR A 2 28.79 -7.62 -18.51
N ASN A 3 29.06 -6.31 -18.37
CA ASN A 3 28.08 -5.34 -17.83
C ASN A 3 26.87 -5.11 -18.75
N TYR A 4 27.10 -5.03 -20.07
CA TYR A 4 26.05 -4.67 -21.03
C TYR A 4 24.92 -5.71 -21.14
N TYR A 5 25.23 -6.97 -20.85
CA TYR A 5 24.27 -8.08 -20.86
C TYR A 5 23.45 -8.10 -19.57
N TYR A 6 24.10 -7.81 -18.44
CA TYR A 6 23.45 -7.70 -17.14
C TYR A 6 22.51 -6.50 -17.07
N ASP A 7 22.92 -5.35 -17.61
CA ASP A 7 22.10 -4.14 -17.65
C ASP A 7 20.86 -4.31 -18.55
N ASN A 8 20.99 -5.02 -19.68
CA ASN A 8 19.84 -5.33 -20.54
C ASN A 8 18.86 -6.30 -19.87
N TYR A 9 19.39 -7.32 -19.18
CA TYR A 9 18.56 -8.27 -18.44
C TYR A 9 17.83 -7.58 -17.27
N LEU A 10 18.53 -6.72 -16.52
CA LEU A 10 17.93 -5.96 -15.42
C LEU A 10 16.84 -5.01 -15.92
N ASN A 11 17.08 -4.32 -17.04
CA ASN A 11 16.10 -3.43 -17.67
C ASN A 11 14.88 -4.19 -18.18
N TYR A 12 15.08 -5.37 -18.77
CA TYR A 12 13.99 -6.25 -19.20
C TYR A 12 13.14 -6.73 -18.02
N CYS A 13 13.78 -7.18 -16.93
CA CYS A 13 13.12 -7.58 -15.70
C CYS A 13 12.36 -6.41 -15.06
N MET A 14 12.96 -5.21 -15.00
CA MET A 14 12.29 -4.00 -14.51
C MET A 14 11.09 -3.59 -15.36
N LYS A 15 11.17 -3.71 -16.69
CA LYS A 15 10.06 -3.42 -17.60
C LYS A 15 8.92 -4.41 -17.38
N ARG A 16 9.22 -5.72 -17.39
CA ARG A 16 8.25 -6.78 -17.06
C ARG A 16 7.62 -6.57 -15.67
N TYR A 17 8.41 -6.18 -14.68
CA TYR A 17 7.92 -5.87 -13.34
C TYR A 17 6.99 -4.65 -13.32
N LYS A 18 7.34 -3.56 -14.02
CA LYS A 18 6.48 -2.37 -14.17
C LYS A 18 5.19 -2.67 -14.92
N ASP A 19 5.27 -3.52 -15.94
CA ASP A 19 4.11 -3.99 -16.72
C ASP A 19 3.22 -4.92 -15.89
N MET A 20 3.81 -5.71 -14.99
CA MET A 20 3.09 -6.57 -14.03
C MET A 20 2.58 -5.82 -12.80
N CYS A 21 3.16 -4.67 -12.45
CA CYS A 21 2.76 -3.87 -11.30
C CYS A 21 1.53 -3.02 -11.66
N PRO A 22 0.37 -3.25 -11.01
CA PRO A 22 -0.78 -2.41 -11.24
C PRO A 22 -0.44 -0.98 -10.83
N GLN A 23 -0.72 0.02 -11.68
CA GLN A 23 -0.58 1.44 -11.31
C GLN A 23 -1.33 1.76 -9.99
N LEU A 24 -2.39 1.00 -9.71
CA LEU A 24 -3.12 0.98 -8.45
C LEU A 24 -2.20 0.74 -7.23
N TYR A 25 -1.28 -0.22 -7.29
CA TYR A 25 -0.34 -0.50 -6.19
C TYR A 25 0.51 0.73 -5.86
N HIS A 26 1.06 1.41 -6.87
CA HIS A 26 1.90 2.59 -6.63
C HIS A 26 1.10 3.76 -6.03
N LYS A 27 -0.13 3.97 -6.49
CA LYS A 27 -1.04 4.98 -5.93
C LYS A 27 -1.37 4.67 -4.48
N VAL A 28 -1.83 3.46 -4.20
CA VAL A 28 -2.21 3.02 -2.85
C VAL A 28 -1.01 3.02 -1.91
N GLN A 29 0.13 2.45 -2.30
CA GLN A 29 1.35 2.40 -1.50
C GLN A 29 1.81 3.80 -1.05
N ARG A 30 1.72 4.81 -1.92
CA ARG A 30 2.09 6.20 -1.56
C ARG A 30 1.19 6.74 -0.44
N ILE A 31 -0.12 6.51 -0.56
CA ILE A 31 -1.12 6.93 0.43
C ILE A 31 -0.91 6.17 1.75
N THR A 32 -0.75 4.85 1.68
CA THR A 32 -0.49 4.00 2.85
C THR A 32 0.74 4.46 3.63
N VAL A 33 1.85 4.79 2.95
CA VAL A 33 3.06 5.29 3.61
C VAL A 33 2.80 6.60 4.36
N ARG A 34 2.03 7.52 3.76
CA ARG A 34 1.66 8.80 4.39
C ARG A 34 0.81 8.56 5.64
N VAL A 35 -0.22 7.73 5.54
CA VAL A 35 -1.11 7.40 6.67
C VAL A 35 -0.33 6.73 7.81
N CYS A 36 0.56 5.78 7.52
CA CYS A 36 1.42 5.19 8.54
C CYS A 36 2.37 6.20 9.19
N GLN A 37 2.91 7.18 8.45
CA GLN A 37 3.80 8.21 9.04
C GLN A 37 3.06 9.17 9.97
N GLU A 38 1.81 9.48 9.66
CA GLU A 38 0.96 10.28 10.53
C GLU A 38 0.62 9.53 11.82
N ASP A 39 0.38 8.21 11.72
CA ASP A 39 0.06 7.36 12.86
C ASP A 39 1.29 6.93 13.69
N ASP A 40 2.50 6.94 13.13
CA ASP A 40 3.74 6.74 13.91
C ASP A 40 3.87 7.75 15.07
N ARG A 41 3.16 8.88 15.01
CA ARG A 41 3.07 9.87 16.10
C ARG A 41 2.23 9.38 17.29
N ASN A 42 1.35 8.41 17.10
CA ASN A 42 0.46 7.85 18.12
C ASN A 42 1.10 6.71 18.94
N MET A 43 2.40 6.42 18.76
CA MET A 43 3.26 5.64 19.68
C MET A 43 2.87 4.18 19.96
N TYR A 44 1.80 3.62 19.37
CA TYR A 44 1.40 2.24 19.65
C TYR A 44 2.30 1.22 18.95
N VAL A 45 2.84 0.28 19.75
CA VAL A 45 3.78 -0.76 19.30
C VAL A 45 3.13 -1.72 18.32
N PHE A 46 1.83 -1.96 18.38
CA PHE A 46 0.99 -2.65 17.38
C PHE A 46 -0.42 -2.03 17.41
N PRO A 47 -0.95 -1.48 16.28
CA PRO A 47 -2.33 -1.05 16.25
C PRO A 47 -3.23 -2.27 16.44
N ASN A 48 -4.30 -2.10 17.20
CA ASN A 48 -5.35 -3.11 17.28
C ASN A 48 -6.16 -3.12 15.96
N GLU A 49 -7.07 -4.08 15.85
CA GLU A 49 -7.91 -4.25 14.66
C GLU A 49 -8.69 -2.98 14.31
N ASP A 50 -9.28 -2.31 15.31
CA ASP A 50 -10.03 -1.07 15.12
C ASP A 50 -9.16 0.05 14.52
N VAL A 51 -7.92 0.18 14.98
CA VAL A 51 -6.98 1.18 14.44
C VAL A 51 -6.60 0.80 13.01
N VAL A 52 -6.38 -0.48 12.71
CA VAL A 52 -6.12 -0.93 11.34
C VAL A 52 -7.29 -0.62 10.42
N GLU A 53 -8.53 -0.90 10.83
CA GLU A 53 -9.73 -0.57 10.05
C GLU A 53 -9.85 0.93 9.78
N ASN A 54 -9.66 1.76 10.82
CA ASN A 54 -9.67 3.20 10.66
C ASN A 54 -8.57 3.69 9.69
N MET A 55 -7.38 3.09 9.73
CA MET A 55 -6.32 3.40 8.78
C MET A 55 -6.67 2.98 7.35
N VAL A 56 -7.31 1.82 7.17
CA VAL A 56 -7.79 1.36 5.85
C VAL A 56 -8.83 2.34 5.30
N ASP A 57 -9.77 2.81 6.12
CA ASP A 57 -10.78 3.78 5.71
C ASP A 57 -10.17 5.11 5.29
N ARG A 58 -9.19 5.61 6.05
CA ARG A 58 -8.43 6.81 5.68
C ARG A 58 -7.69 6.65 4.35
N ILE A 59 -7.08 5.49 4.11
CA ILE A 59 -6.41 5.18 2.83
C ILE A 59 -7.43 5.16 1.69
N TYR A 60 -8.57 4.52 1.91
CA TYR A 60 -9.65 4.44 0.93
C TYR A 60 -10.19 5.82 0.58
N GLU A 61 -10.52 6.65 1.57
CA GLU A 61 -11.00 8.02 1.37
C GLU A 61 -9.98 8.88 0.61
N CYS A 62 -8.70 8.80 1.00
CA CYS A 62 -7.63 9.51 0.31
C CYS A 62 -7.52 9.04 -1.15
N TYR A 63 -7.58 7.72 -1.40
CA TYR A 63 -7.53 7.18 -2.75
C TYR A 63 -8.72 7.64 -3.59
N THR A 64 -9.94 7.56 -3.05
CA THR A 64 -11.14 8.00 -3.74
C THR A 64 -11.09 9.51 -4.02
N ASN A 65 -10.68 10.33 -3.06
CA ASN A 65 -10.58 11.78 -3.27
C ASN A 65 -9.47 12.17 -4.26
N GLU A 66 -8.32 11.49 -4.25
CA GLU A 66 -7.24 11.74 -5.22
C GLU A 66 -7.57 11.21 -6.64
N ASN A 67 -8.58 10.34 -6.81
CA ASN A 67 -8.96 9.74 -8.09
C ASN A 67 -10.40 10.03 -8.53
N LYS A 68 -11.17 10.82 -7.77
CA LYS A 68 -12.50 11.28 -8.17
C LYS A 68 -12.36 12.10 -9.45
N THR A 69 -12.96 11.63 -10.54
CA THR A 69 -13.24 12.47 -11.69
C THR A 69 -14.59 13.16 -11.49
N ARG A 70 -14.77 14.31 -12.15
CA ARG A 70 -15.94 15.18 -11.99
C ARG A 70 -17.27 14.50 -12.40
N ASP A 71 -17.21 13.33 -13.04
CA ASP A 71 -18.34 12.55 -13.57
C ASP A 71 -18.70 11.31 -12.73
N ASP A 72 -18.01 11.03 -11.60
CA ASP A 72 -18.23 9.80 -10.81
C ASP A 72 -19.42 9.89 -9.81
N GLU A 73 -20.39 10.78 -10.04
CA GLU A 73 -21.68 10.78 -9.34
C GLU A 73 -22.63 9.76 -10.00
N VAL A 74 -22.31 8.47 -9.89
CA VAL A 74 -23.20 7.40 -10.37
C VAL A 74 -23.65 6.53 -9.19
N ASP A 75 -24.95 6.29 -9.13
CA ASP A 75 -25.63 5.47 -8.13
C ASP A 75 -24.90 4.14 -7.88
N LEU A 76 -24.62 3.88 -6.61
CA LEU A 76 -23.77 2.78 -6.14
C LEU A 76 -24.54 1.44 -6.15
N ASP A 77 -24.53 0.76 -7.29
CA ASP A 77 -25.04 -0.61 -7.43
C ASP A 77 -24.28 -1.64 -6.57
N GLU A 78 -24.90 -2.81 -6.34
CA GLU A 78 -24.35 -3.93 -5.57
C GLU A 78 -22.96 -4.40 -6.06
N GLU A 79 -22.72 -4.34 -7.37
CA GLU A 79 -21.41 -4.68 -7.96
C GLU A 79 -20.30 -3.71 -7.49
N TYR A 80 -20.63 -2.43 -7.30
CA TYR A 80 -19.71 -1.43 -6.78
C TYR A 80 -19.37 -1.71 -5.31
N ARG A 81 -20.34 -2.19 -4.52
CA ARG A 81 -20.10 -2.60 -3.12
C ARG A 81 -19.17 -3.81 -3.01
N SER A 82 -19.33 -4.79 -3.90
CA SER A 82 -18.46 -5.96 -3.98
C SER A 82 -17.01 -5.58 -4.35
N ARG A 83 -16.84 -4.73 -5.37
CA ARG A 83 -15.51 -4.21 -5.79
C ARG A 83 -14.85 -3.35 -4.70
N ARG A 84 -15.63 -2.62 -3.90
CA ARG A 84 -15.14 -1.85 -2.74
C ARG A 84 -14.54 -2.75 -1.66
N GLY A 85 -15.11 -3.93 -1.43
CA GLY A 85 -14.57 -4.92 -0.48
C GLY A 85 -13.17 -5.39 -0.89
N ILE A 86 -13.02 -5.85 -2.13
CA ILE A 86 -11.74 -6.33 -2.67
C ILE A 86 -10.66 -5.24 -2.63
N LEU A 87 -11.01 -4.00 -2.96
CA LEU A 87 -10.08 -2.87 -2.90
C LEU A 87 -9.65 -2.53 -1.46
N ARG A 88 -10.58 -2.54 -0.50
CA ARG A 88 -10.26 -2.33 0.91
C ARG A 88 -9.36 -3.45 1.45
N ASP A 89 -9.61 -4.70 1.08
CA ASP A 89 -8.74 -5.82 1.47
C ASP A 89 -7.34 -5.69 0.88
N PHE A 90 -7.23 -5.29 -0.39
CA PHE A 90 -5.94 -4.98 -1.03
C PHE A 90 -5.19 -3.87 -0.28
N MET A 91 -5.87 -2.77 0.08
CA MET A 91 -5.30 -1.70 0.89
C MET A 91 -4.86 -2.19 2.27
N ARG A 92 -5.65 -3.07 2.91
CA ARG A 92 -5.32 -3.69 4.20
C ARG A 92 -4.04 -4.53 4.11
N PHE A 93 -3.88 -5.35 3.08
CA PHE A 93 -2.64 -6.12 2.88
C PHE A 93 -1.41 -5.23 2.74
N ILE A 94 -1.52 -4.14 1.97
CA ILE A 94 -0.42 -3.18 1.82
C ILE A 94 -0.11 -2.49 3.14
N LEU A 95 -1.14 -2.07 3.88
CA LEU A 95 -1.00 -1.44 5.20
C LEU A 95 -0.28 -2.36 6.18
N LEU A 96 -0.74 -3.59 6.35
CA LEU A 96 -0.15 -4.56 7.28
C LEU A 96 1.32 -4.82 6.95
N ARG A 97 1.66 -4.99 5.66
CA ARG A 97 3.05 -5.11 5.22
C ARG A 97 3.89 -3.90 5.63
N ASN A 98 3.40 -2.68 5.40
CA ASN A 98 4.14 -1.46 5.77
C ASN A 98 4.34 -1.33 7.28
N LEU A 99 3.32 -1.69 8.07
CA LEU A 99 3.41 -1.71 9.53
C LEU A 99 4.46 -2.72 10.01
N VAL A 100 4.48 -3.93 9.43
CA VAL A 100 5.50 -4.95 9.73
C VAL A 100 6.89 -4.50 9.30
N ASP A 101 7.06 -4.01 8.07
CA ASP A 101 8.36 -3.56 7.54
C ASP A 101 8.97 -2.43 8.38
N ARG A 102 8.15 -1.45 8.79
CA ARG A 102 8.60 -0.36 9.67
C ARG A 102 9.09 -0.89 11.00
N ARG A 103 8.38 -1.85 11.58
CA ARG A 103 8.78 -2.51 12.84
C ARG A 103 10.04 -3.33 12.68
N CYS A 104 10.16 -4.14 11.62
CA CYS A 104 11.40 -4.88 11.34
C CYS A 104 12.60 -3.94 11.18
N ARG A 105 12.42 -2.70 10.70
CA ARG A 105 13.50 -1.70 10.65
C ARG A 105 13.81 -1.06 12.01
N TYR A 106 12.80 -0.76 12.81
CA TYR A 106 12.98 -0.20 14.17
C TYR A 106 13.57 -1.23 15.15
N PHE A 107 13.16 -2.49 15.03
CA PHE A 107 13.60 -3.60 15.88
C PHE A 107 14.74 -4.41 15.27
N GLY A 108 15.08 -4.22 13.98
CA GLY A 108 16.11 -4.98 13.26
C GLY A 108 17.56 -4.71 13.67
N ARG A 109 17.81 -3.76 14.59
CA ARG A 109 19.09 -3.67 15.31
C ARG A 109 19.07 -4.38 16.68
N ARG A 110 17.93 -4.92 17.11
CA ARG A 110 17.76 -5.60 18.41
C ARG A 110 17.09 -6.99 18.35
N CYS A 111 16.50 -7.39 17.24
CA CYS A 111 15.75 -8.65 17.13
C CYS A 111 16.48 -9.78 16.37
N TYR A 112 17.77 -9.62 16.07
CA TYR A 112 18.66 -10.75 15.71
C TYR A 112 19.50 -11.16 16.93
N TYR A 113 18.83 -11.43 18.05
CA TYR A 113 19.41 -12.11 19.21
C TYR A 113 18.27 -12.78 19.97
N TYR A 114 17.72 -13.86 19.41
CA TYR A 114 17.15 -14.98 20.16
C TYR A 114 17.13 -16.20 19.24
#